data_AF-C5KMS1-F1
#
_entry.id   AF-C5KMS1-F1
#
_cell.length_a   1.000
_cell.length_b   1.000
_cell.length_c   1.000
_cell.angle_alpha   90.00
_cell.angle_beta   90.00
_cell.angle_gamma   90.00
#
_symmetry.space_group_name_H-M   'P 1'
#
loop_
_entity.id
_entity.type
_entity.pdbx_description
1 polymer ?
#
loop_
_entity_poly.entity_id
_entity_poly.type
_entity_poly.pdbx_seq_one_letter_code
_entity_poly.pdbx_strand_id
1 'polypeptide(L)'
;MTEFKKAEDLFDRLLQAHETLVINHLPKANSSSRDELPPSKEDLQQYNNFENLINQCGDYILKFKKRLLDASKNPDVAVYGPKMKTKVEGLIERYEQVYEQYQDIIQPLFEHAVLEEKDRLRREEESNAIIIKRRQKDKKDAIEKDVEQKAQWAAHFDKTRKEMERAQQEREAADKERADAQDAELIAKRREEEIRILSMDEDTKRRKEFKQLLESGKSCVLITGGFHEATITCPGTDRIYLNNSRKGFVRYALREGYSLTPVYGFGETDTFSNVQGMWAFRFWLNSGTFQLPADIGYVQYFLKGRG
;
A
#
# COMPACT_ATOMS: atom_id res chain seq x y z
N MET A 1 3.89 64.28 -38.72
CA MET A 1 5.10 64.34 -39.57
C MET A 1 4.70 63.96 -40.99
N THR A 2 5.02 64.78 -41.98
CA THR A 2 4.77 64.46 -43.40
C THR A 2 5.59 63.23 -43.82
N GLU A 3 5.10 62.43 -44.77
CA GLU A 3 5.80 61.22 -45.25
C GLU A 3 7.24 61.51 -45.67
N PHE A 4 7.47 62.64 -46.36
CA PHE A 4 8.80 63.09 -46.75
C PHE A 4 9.73 63.29 -45.55
N LYS A 5 9.25 63.95 -44.48
CA LYS A 5 10.07 64.22 -43.29
C LYS A 5 10.45 62.93 -42.55
N LYS A 6 9.61 61.89 -42.60
CA LYS A 6 9.95 60.56 -42.06
C LYS A 6 11.05 59.88 -42.88
N ALA A 7 10.96 59.98 -44.22
CA ALA A 7 11.97 59.43 -45.10
C ALA A 7 13.30 60.17 -44.97
N GLU A 8 13.27 61.49 -44.78
CA GLU A 8 14.46 62.33 -44.55
C GLU A 8 15.15 61.96 -43.22
N ASP A 9 14.41 61.87 -42.11
CA ASP A 9 14.95 61.44 -40.81
C ASP A 9 15.53 60.02 -40.83
N LEU A 10 14.86 59.10 -41.53
CA LEU A 10 15.35 57.74 -41.72
C LEU A 10 16.62 57.71 -42.58
N PHE A 11 16.70 58.55 -43.61
CA PHE A 11 17.87 58.68 -44.45
C PHE A 11 19.06 59.28 -43.70
N ASP A 12 18.85 60.26 -42.82
CA ASP A 12 19.91 60.82 -41.97
C ASP A 12 20.49 59.74 -41.03
N ARG A 13 19.63 58.88 -40.48
CA ARG A 13 20.06 57.71 -39.68
C ARG A 13 20.82 56.68 -40.51
N LEU A 14 20.38 56.44 -41.74
CA LEU A 14 21.11 55.59 -42.69
C LEU A 14 22.50 56.15 -42.97
N LEU A 15 22.63 57.47 -43.17
CA LEU A 15 23.90 58.14 -43.44
C LEU A 15 24.87 57.99 -42.26
N GLN A 16 24.39 58.17 -41.03
CA GLN A 16 25.19 57.96 -39.83
C GLN A 16 25.67 56.51 -39.69
N ALA A 17 24.78 55.54 -39.96
CA ALA A 17 25.14 54.13 -39.96
C ALA A 17 26.15 53.79 -41.07
N HIS A 18 25.97 54.37 -42.25
CA HIS A 18 26.88 54.26 -43.39
C HIS A 18 28.28 54.76 -43.04
N GLU A 19 28.40 55.99 -42.53
CA GLU A 19 29.68 56.60 -42.13
C GLU A 19 30.39 55.76 -41.08
N THR A 20 29.64 55.23 -40.11
CA THR A 20 30.19 54.37 -39.05
C THR A 20 30.81 53.10 -39.64
N LEU A 21 30.10 52.43 -40.56
CA LEU A 21 30.61 51.23 -41.23
C LEU A 21 31.81 51.54 -42.13
N VAL A 22 31.72 52.61 -42.91
CA VAL A 22 32.78 53.09 -43.81
C VAL A 22 34.06 53.43 -43.05
N ILE A 23 33.98 54.22 -41.98
CA ILE A 23 35.15 54.65 -41.19
C ILE A 23 35.87 53.45 -40.56
N ASN A 24 35.10 52.45 -40.15
CA ASN A 24 35.63 51.30 -39.43
C ASN A 24 36.19 50.22 -40.38
N HIS A 25 35.66 50.07 -41.60
CA HIS A 25 35.89 48.88 -42.44
C HIS A 25 36.40 49.16 -43.86
N LEU A 26 36.31 50.38 -44.38
CA LEU A 26 36.96 50.67 -45.67
C LEU A 26 38.48 50.74 -45.47
N PRO A 27 39.27 50.11 -46.37
CA PRO A 27 40.72 50.12 -46.26
C PRO A 27 41.21 51.57 -46.25
N LYS A 28 41.80 52.00 -45.14
CA LYS A 28 42.55 53.26 -45.09
C LYS A 28 43.67 53.13 -46.11
N ALA A 29 43.79 54.10 -47.02
CA ALA A 29 44.66 54.06 -48.20
C ALA A 29 46.17 53.77 -47.95
N ASN A 30 46.62 53.52 -46.71
CA ASN A 30 48.01 53.36 -46.31
C ASN A 30 48.35 52.10 -45.48
N SER A 31 47.48 51.11 -45.28
CA SER A 31 47.85 49.88 -44.53
C SER A 31 48.22 48.73 -45.47
N SER A 32 49.51 48.66 -45.80
CA SER A 32 50.15 47.51 -46.45
C SER A 32 50.39 46.39 -45.43
N SER A 33 49.37 45.59 -45.15
CA SER A 33 49.56 44.24 -44.60
C SER A 33 48.24 43.46 -44.68
N ARG A 34 48.26 42.44 -45.54
CA ARG A 34 47.26 41.38 -45.62
C ARG A 34 47.22 40.64 -44.29
N ASP A 35 46.17 40.88 -43.52
CA ASP A 35 45.50 39.97 -42.60
C ASP A 35 44.29 40.77 -42.08
N GLU A 36 43.29 40.95 -42.95
CA GLU A 36 42.01 41.50 -42.51
C GLU A 36 41.36 40.44 -41.62
N LEU A 37 41.36 40.69 -40.31
CA LEU A 37 40.60 39.86 -39.38
C LEU A 37 39.13 39.84 -39.84
N PRO A 38 38.44 38.69 -39.71
CA PRO A 38 37.03 38.63 -40.00
C PRO A 38 36.26 39.67 -39.17
N PRO A 39 35.17 40.26 -39.70
CA PRO A 39 34.35 41.24 -38.99
C PRO A 39 33.94 40.72 -37.61
N SER A 40 34.01 41.57 -36.58
CA SER A 40 33.60 41.20 -35.22
C SER A 40 32.08 41.04 -35.12
N LYS A 41 31.60 40.51 -33.99
CA LYS A 41 30.16 40.38 -33.73
C LYS A 41 29.48 41.75 -33.69
N GLU A 42 30.15 42.74 -33.11
CA GLU A 42 29.70 44.13 -33.08
C GLU A 42 29.59 44.70 -34.50
N ASP A 43 30.51 44.34 -35.41
CA ASP A 43 30.50 44.80 -36.79
C ASP A 43 29.36 44.17 -37.59
N LEU A 44 29.10 42.87 -37.39
CA LEU A 44 27.93 42.20 -37.96
C LEU A 44 26.62 42.81 -37.44
N GLN A 45 26.57 43.23 -36.18
CA GLN A 45 25.42 43.92 -35.62
C GLN A 45 25.21 45.30 -36.26
N GLN A 46 26.29 46.05 -36.48
CA GLN A 46 26.26 47.35 -37.18
C GLN A 46 25.82 47.17 -38.63
N TYR A 47 26.34 46.16 -39.33
CA TYR A 47 25.95 45.80 -40.69
C TYR A 47 24.46 45.46 -40.77
N ASN A 48 23.95 44.58 -39.90
CA ASN A 48 22.53 44.23 -39.87
C ASN A 48 21.63 45.45 -39.60
N ASN A 49 22.06 46.37 -38.72
CA ASN A 49 21.32 47.61 -38.46
C ASN A 49 21.30 48.51 -39.72
N PHE A 50 22.42 48.65 -40.41
CA PHE A 50 22.51 49.39 -41.66
C PHE A 50 21.65 48.74 -42.77
N GLU A 51 21.72 47.43 -42.94
CA GLU A 51 20.92 46.66 -43.91
C GLU A 51 19.42 46.86 -43.66
N ASN A 52 18.99 46.89 -42.41
CA ASN A 52 17.60 47.20 -42.06
C ASN A 52 17.21 48.64 -42.43
N LEU A 53 18.09 49.61 -42.17
CA LEU A 53 17.84 51.02 -42.48
C LEU A 53 17.79 51.28 -43.99
N ILE A 54 18.72 50.69 -44.77
CA ILE A 54 18.78 50.89 -46.21
C ILE A 54 17.55 50.29 -46.90
N ASN A 55 17.09 49.12 -46.46
CA ASN A 55 15.86 48.51 -46.96
C ASN A 55 14.61 49.35 -46.63
N GLN A 56 14.49 49.85 -45.39
CA GLN A 56 13.39 50.72 -45.01
C GLN A 56 13.38 52.05 -45.78
N CYS A 57 14.56 52.64 -46.02
CA CYS A 57 14.71 53.80 -46.89
C CYS A 57 14.29 53.46 -48.32
N GLY A 58 14.74 52.33 -48.84
CA GLY A 58 14.39 51.81 -50.17
C GLY A 58 12.88 51.74 -50.42
N ASP A 59 12.11 51.29 -49.43
CA ASP A 59 10.64 51.27 -49.52
C ASP A 59 10.02 52.66 -49.73
N TYR A 60 10.57 53.69 -49.07
CA TYR A 60 10.12 55.09 -49.26
C TYR A 60 10.56 55.62 -50.63
N ILE A 61 11.80 55.36 -51.03
CA ILE A 61 12.33 55.78 -52.33
C ILE A 61 11.55 55.15 -53.49
N LEU A 62 11.22 53.86 -53.42
CA LEU A 62 10.37 53.18 -54.39
C LEU A 62 8.99 53.82 -54.50
N LYS A 63 8.37 54.17 -53.36
CA LYS A 63 7.09 54.88 -53.33
C LYS A 63 7.18 56.26 -54.00
N PHE A 64 8.25 57.02 -53.73
CA PHE A 64 8.44 58.33 -54.35
C PHE A 64 8.73 58.27 -55.84
N LYS A 65 9.61 57.35 -56.28
CA LYS A 65 9.88 57.10 -57.70
C LYS A 65 8.61 56.74 -58.46
N LYS A 66 7.77 55.87 -57.89
CA LYS A 66 6.48 55.49 -58.50
C LYS A 66 5.55 56.70 -58.67
N ARG A 67 5.41 57.53 -57.64
CA ARG A 67 4.59 58.76 -57.68
C ARG A 67 5.09 59.76 -58.73
N LEU A 68 6.40 59.91 -58.88
CA LEU A 68 7.00 60.77 -59.91
C LEU A 68 6.78 60.22 -61.32
N LEU A 69 6.90 58.90 -61.49
CA LEU A 69 6.67 58.22 -62.77
C LEU A 69 5.20 58.35 -63.21
N ASP A 70 4.26 58.17 -62.27
CA ASP A 70 2.82 58.31 -62.55
C ASP A 70 2.46 59.74 -62.94
N ALA A 71 3.04 60.75 -62.27
CA ALA A 71 2.88 62.17 -62.61
C ALA A 71 3.48 62.52 -63.98
N SER A 72 4.56 61.84 -64.40
CA SER A 72 5.15 62.01 -65.73
C SER A 72 4.27 61.44 -66.84
N LYS A 73 3.45 60.43 -66.55
CA LYS A 73 2.57 59.78 -67.53
C LYS A 73 1.22 60.49 -67.67
N ASN A 74 0.77 61.20 -66.65
CA ASN A 74 -0.51 61.92 -66.65
C ASN A 74 -0.33 63.37 -66.13
N PRO A 75 -0.05 64.34 -67.01
CA PRO A 75 0.33 65.71 -66.64
C PRO A 75 -0.72 66.48 -65.82
N ASP A 76 -1.99 66.06 -65.90
CA ASP A 76 -3.10 66.66 -65.15
C ASP A 76 -3.10 66.26 -63.67
N VAL A 77 -2.31 65.26 -63.28
CA VAL A 77 -2.16 64.77 -61.90
C VAL A 77 -0.83 65.25 -61.33
N ALA A 78 -0.73 66.54 -60.99
CA ALA A 78 0.45 67.08 -60.33
C ALA A 78 0.55 66.57 -58.88
N VAL A 79 1.42 65.58 -58.63
CA VAL A 79 1.57 64.94 -57.30
C VAL A 79 2.33 65.82 -56.30
N TYR A 80 3.34 66.57 -56.76
CA TYR A 80 4.19 67.43 -55.92
C TYR A 80 4.34 68.82 -56.54
N GLY A 81 4.27 69.87 -55.71
CA GLY A 81 4.65 71.22 -56.15
C GLY A 81 6.15 71.35 -56.48
N PRO A 82 6.58 72.34 -57.28
CA PRO A 82 7.96 72.42 -57.82
C PRO A 82 9.07 72.32 -56.77
N LYS A 83 8.88 73.00 -55.62
CA LYS A 83 9.84 72.97 -54.50
C LYS A 83 9.93 71.60 -53.83
N MET A 84 8.80 70.89 -53.69
CA MET A 84 8.77 69.55 -53.08
C MET A 84 9.30 68.49 -54.03
N LYS A 85 9.03 68.63 -55.33
CA LYS A 85 9.58 67.74 -56.37
C LYS A 85 11.11 67.74 -56.33
N THR A 86 11.73 68.92 -56.32
CA THR A 86 13.20 69.07 -56.23
C THR A 86 13.77 68.40 -54.97
N LYS A 87 13.08 68.53 -53.82
CA LYS A 87 13.49 67.89 -52.57
C LYS A 87 13.40 66.36 -52.60
N VAL A 88 12.35 65.83 -53.22
CA VAL A 88 12.16 64.39 -53.39
C VAL A 88 13.21 63.82 -54.33
N GLU A 89 13.45 64.48 -55.47
CA GLU A 89 14.49 64.07 -56.43
C GLU A 89 15.89 64.08 -55.80
N GLY A 90 16.24 65.13 -55.05
CA GLY A 90 17.53 65.19 -54.33
C GLY A 90 17.66 64.19 -53.17
N LEU A 91 16.56 63.71 -52.59
CA LEU A 91 16.60 62.61 -51.62
C LEU A 91 16.83 61.26 -52.32
N ILE A 92 16.21 61.05 -53.48
CA ILE A 92 16.39 59.84 -54.30
C ILE A 92 17.84 59.72 -54.77
N GLU A 93 18.41 60.80 -55.31
CA GLU A 93 19.78 60.80 -55.82
C GLU A 93 20.81 60.48 -54.72
N ARG A 94 20.68 61.11 -53.55
CA ARG A 94 21.55 60.81 -52.40
C ARG A 94 21.41 59.37 -51.91
N TYR A 95 20.19 58.82 -51.94
CA TYR A 95 19.98 57.42 -51.60
C TYR A 95 20.63 56.48 -52.62
N GLU A 96 20.49 56.75 -53.92
CA GLU A 96 21.11 55.93 -54.97
C GLU A 96 22.62 55.86 -54.82
N GLN A 97 23.27 56.99 -54.50
CA GLN A 97 24.72 57.02 -54.24
C GLN A 97 25.14 56.10 -53.07
N VAL A 98 24.40 56.15 -51.95
CA VAL A 98 24.65 55.28 -50.79
C VAL A 98 24.35 53.82 -51.12
N TYR A 99 23.32 53.57 -51.94
CA TYR A 99 22.93 52.23 -52.35
C TYR A 99 23.95 51.57 -53.27
N GLU A 100 24.54 52.32 -54.22
CA GLU A 100 25.65 51.85 -55.06
C GLU A 100 26.86 51.45 -54.19
N GLN A 101 27.25 52.31 -53.24
CA GLN A 101 28.35 51.99 -52.31
C GLN A 101 28.07 50.75 -51.45
N TYR A 102 26.81 50.56 -51.04
CA TYR A 102 26.39 49.35 -50.35
C TYR A 102 26.58 48.10 -51.22
N GLN A 103 26.10 48.11 -52.47
CA GLN A 103 26.17 46.95 -53.35
C GLN A 103 27.61 46.60 -53.75
N ASP A 104 28.42 47.61 -54.06
CA ASP A 104 29.75 47.39 -54.63
C ASP A 104 30.81 47.06 -53.57
N ILE A 105 30.65 47.57 -52.34
CA ILE A 105 31.71 47.49 -51.33
C ILE A 105 31.24 46.86 -50.02
N ILE A 106 30.17 47.37 -49.43
CA ILE A 106 29.76 46.94 -48.09
C ILE A 106 29.19 45.53 -48.11
N GLN A 107 28.30 45.22 -49.05
CA GLN A 107 27.64 43.91 -49.11
C GLN A 107 28.64 42.76 -49.32
N PRO A 108 29.57 42.79 -50.31
CA PRO A 108 30.53 41.70 -50.51
C PRO A 108 31.49 41.50 -49.31
N LEU A 109 31.82 42.57 -48.59
CA LEU A 109 32.72 42.52 -47.44
C LEU A 109 32.13 41.72 -46.27
N PHE A 110 30.81 41.82 -46.06
CA PHE A 110 30.13 41.19 -44.92
C PHE A 110 29.43 39.86 -45.28
N GLU A 111 29.23 39.55 -46.57
CA GLU A 111 28.44 38.39 -46.99
C GLU A 111 28.99 37.06 -46.47
N HIS A 112 30.32 36.85 -46.56
CA HIS A 112 30.96 35.66 -46.02
C HIS A 112 30.85 35.58 -44.48
N ALA A 113 31.04 36.70 -43.78
CA ALA A 113 30.98 36.75 -42.33
C ALA A 113 29.56 36.51 -41.79
N VAL A 114 28.54 37.04 -42.47
CA VAL A 114 27.13 36.80 -42.16
C VAL A 114 26.77 35.32 -42.37
N LEU A 115 27.28 34.71 -43.45
CA LEU A 115 27.03 33.30 -43.73
C LEU A 115 27.67 32.39 -42.66
N GLU A 116 28.91 32.68 -42.27
CA GLU A 116 29.61 31.94 -41.21
C GLU A 116 28.92 32.09 -39.85
N GLU A 117 28.44 33.28 -39.50
CA GLU A 117 27.71 33.51 -38.25
C GLU A 117 26.39 32.72 -38.23
N LYS A 118 25.65 32.73 -39.35
CA LYS A 118 24.44 31.91 -39.50
C LYS A 118 24.74 30.42 -39.34
N ASP A 119 25.82 29.93 -39.94
CA ASP A 119 26.26 28.55 -39.77
C ASP A 119 26.66 28.23 -38.33
N ARG A 120 27.33 29.16 -37.65
CA ARG A 120 27.71 28.97 -36.25
C ARG A 120 26.48 28.86 -35.36
N LEU A 121 25.51 29.76 -35.52
CA LEU A 121 24.25 29.72 -34.80
C LEU A 121 23.48 28.43 -35.06
N ARG A 122 23.41 27.97 -36.31
CA ARG A 122 22.80 26.65 -36.64
C ARG A 122 23.48 25.50 -35.90
N ARG A 123 24.81 25.45 -35.90
CA ARG A 123 25.58 24.41 -35.18
C ARG A 123 25.36 24.47 -33.66
N GLU A 124 25.30 25.68 -33.10
CA GLU A 124 25.00 25.89 -31.67
C GLU A 124 23.59 25.41 -31.32
N GLU A 125 22.59 25.73 -32.14
CA GLU A 125 21.21 25.25 -31.99
C GLU A 125 21.11 23.73 -32.06
N GLU A 126 21.76 23.10 -33.05
CA GLU A 126 21.82 21.65 -33.19
C GLU A 126 22.49 20.98 -31.98
N SER A 127 23.62 21.54 -31.53
CA SER A 127 24.33 21.08 -30.33
C SER A 127 23.46 21.19 -29.07
N ASN A 128 22.80 22.33 -28.88
CA ASN A 128 21.88 22.55 -27.76
C ASN A 128 20.69 21.58 -27.81
N ALA A 129 20.13 21.32 -28.99
CA ALA A 129 19.06 20.35 -29.18
C ALA A 129 19.50 18.93 -28.80
N ILE A 130 20.73 18.53 -29.15
CA ILE A 130 21.32 17.25 -28.75
C ILE A 130 21.46 17.17 -27.23
N ILE A 131 21.97 18.21 -26.59
CA ILE A 131 22.12 18.27 -25.12
C ILE A 131 20.76 18.15 -24.42
N ILE A 132 19.74 18.88 -24.91
CA ILE A 132 18.39 18.82 -24.36
C ILE A 132 17.81 17.41 -24.49
N LYS A 133 17.92 16.78 -25.67
CA LYS A 133 17.45 15.41 -25.90
C LYS A 133 18.14 14.40 -24.98
N ARG A 134 19.46 14.52 -24.78
CA ARG A 134 20.21 13.67 -23.83
C ARG A 134 19.70 13.85 -22.40
N ARG A 135 19.56 15.08 -21.92
CA ARG A 135 19.02 15.37 -20.58
C ARG A 135 17.61 14.80 -20.38
N GLN A 136 16.75 14.90 -21.39
CA GLN A 136 15.40 14.33 -21.32
C GLN A 136 15.43 12.81 -21.22
N LYS A 137 16.31 12.16 -22.00
CA LYS A 137 16.54 10.72 -21.92
C LYS A 137 17.05 10.31 -20.54
N ASP A 138 18.09 10.95 -20.03
CA ASP A 138 18.67 10.64 -18.72
C ASP A 138 17.64 10.78 -17.59
N LYS A 139 16.80 11.82 -17.64
CA LYS A 139 15.67 11.99 -16.70
C LYS A 139 14.67 10.85 -16.79
N LYS A 140 14.32 10.42 -18.01
CA LYS A 140 13.38 9.31 -18.22
C LYS A 140 13.96 8.00 -17.67
N ASP A 141 15.21 7.71 -18.00
CA ASP A 141 15.91 6.51 -17.56
C ASP A 141 16.07 6.49 -16.02
N ALA A 142 16.28 7.65 -15.39
CA ALA A 142 16.31 7.76 -13.93
C ALA A 142 14.95 7.49 -13.27
N ILE A 143 13.86 8.00 -13.85
CA ILE A 143 12.50 7.73 -13.37
C ILE A 143 12.17 6.25 -13.51
N GLU A 144 12.53 5.64 -14.64
CA GLU A 144 12.28 4.22 -14.89
C GLU A 144 12.97 3.33 -13.85
N LYS A 145 14.24 3.63 -13.51
CA LYS A 145 14.97 2.94 -12.43
C LYS A 145 14.33 3.10 -11.06
N ASP A 146 13.87 4.31 -10.71
CA ASP A 146 13.21 4.56 -9.42
C ASP A 146 11.88 3.78 -9.31
N VAL A 147 11.12 3.71 -10.40
CA VAL A 147 9.88 2.92 -10.48
C VAL A 147 10.18 1.43 -10.32
N GLU A 148 11.19 0.91 -11.01
CA GLU A 148 11.60 -0.49 -10.91
C GLU A 148 12.07 -0.85 -9.49
N GLN A 149 12.90 0.00 -8.87
CA GLN A 149 13.37 -0.18 -7.50
C GLN A 149 12.21 -0.18 -6.49
N LYS A 150 11.25 0.74 -6.65
CA LYS A 150 10.04 0.77 -5.82
C LYS A 150 9.19 -0.49 -5.98
N ALA A 151 9.05 -1.01 -7.20
CA ALA A 151 8.33 -2.26 -7.44
C ALA A 151 9.01 -3.46 -6.77
N GLN A 152 10.34 -3.54 -6.85
CA GLN A 152 11.12 -4.58 -6.15
C GLN A 152 10.93 -4.50 -4.63
N TRP A 153 10.99 -3.30 -4.04
CA TRP A 153 10.70 -3.12 -2.61
C TRP A 153 9.28 -3.51 -2.25
N ALA A 154 8.28 -3.12 -3.03
CA ALA A 154 6.89 -3.50 -2.78
C ALA A 154 6.71 -5.03 -2.77
N ALA A 155 7.33 -5.74 -3.72
CA ALA A 155 7.30 -7.21 -3.75
C ALA A 155 8.00 -7.83 -2.54
N HIS A 156 9.15 -7.29 -2.12
CA HIS A 156 9.84 -7.72 -0.91
C HIS A 156 8.97 -7.53 0.34
N PHE A 157 8.38 -6.35 0.53
CA PHE A 157 7.51 -6.08 1.67
C PHE A 157 6.26 -6.96 1.69
N ASP A 158 5.66 -7.26 0.54
CA ASP A 158 4.50 -8.16 0.48
C ASP A 158 4.88 -9.59 0.86
N LYS A 159 6.06 -10.06 0.43
CA LYS A 159 6.58 -11.36 0.86
C LYS A 159 6.82 -11.40 2.37
N THR A 160 7.50 -10.41 2.93
CA THR A 160 7.75 -10.31 4.37
C THR A 160 6.45 -10.23 5.17
N ARG A 161 5.44 -9.49 4.69
CA ARG A 161 4.11 -9.42 5.34
C ARG A 161 3.48 -10.81 5.44
N LYS A 162 3.46 -11.56 4.34
CA LYS A 162 2.90 -12.93 4.30
C LYS A 162 3.66 -13.89 5.22
N GLU A 163 4.99 -13.76 5.30
CA GLU A 163 5.80 -14.56 6.23
C GLU A 163 5.47 -14.24 7.69
N MET A 164 5.29 -12.95 8.03
CA MET A 164 4.87 -12.55 9.38
C MET A 164 3.45 -13.02 9.71
N GLU A 165 2.51 -12.92 8.77
CA GLU A 165 1.14 -13.42 8.96
C GLU A 165 1.11 -14.94 9.20
N ARG A 166 1.90 -15.71 8.44
CA ARG A 166 2.05 -17.16 8.67
C ARG A 166 2.66 -17.45 10.04
N ALA A 167 3.75 -16.76 10.40
CA ALA A 167 4.38 -16.93 11.70
C ALA A 167 3.43 -16.57 12.86
N GLN A 168 2.57 -15.56 12.68
CA GLN A 168 1.55 -15.20 13.65
C GLN A 168 0.47 -16.29 13.75
N GLN A 169 -0.04 -16.80 12.63
CA GLN A 169 -1.01 -17.89 12.62
C GLN A 169 -0.45 -19.16 13.27
N GLU A 170 0.81 -19.50 13.01
CA GLU A 170 1.50 -20.63 13.65
C GLU A 170 1.61 -20.43 15.17
N ARG A 171 1.91 -19.21 15.64
CA ARG A 171 1.95 -18.88 17.07
C ARG A 171 0.57 -18.98 17.71
N GLU A 172 -0.46 -18.40 17.07
CA GLU A 172 -1.84 -18.47 17.56
C GLU A 172 -2.35 -19.91 17.62
N ALA A 173 -2.02 -20.73 16.61
CA ALA A 173 -2.35 -22.16 16.60
C ALA A 173 -1.62 -22.91 17.73
N ALA A 174 -0.33 -22.65 17.94
CA ALA A 174 0.44 -23.26 19.01
C ALA A 174 -0.03 -22.83 20.40
N ASP A 175 -0.41 -21.57 20.58
CA ASP A 175 -0.95 -21.05 21.84
C ASP A 175 -2.35 -21.64 22.12
N LYS A 176 -3.18 -21.81 21.09
CA LYS A 176 -4.46 -22.51 21.21
C LYS A 176 -4.26 -23.98 21.57
N GLU A 177 -3.34 -24.68 20.90
CA GLU A 177 -3.01 -26.08 21.22
C GLU A 177 -2.51 -26.23 22.66
N ARG A 178 -1.69 -25.29 23.14
CA ARG A 178 -1.24 -25.24 24.53
C ARG A 178 -2.40 -24.98 25.50
N ALA A 179 -3.31 -24.08 25.18
CA ALA A 179 -4.49 -23.81 26.00
C ALA A 179 -5.42 -25.03 26.07
N ASP A 180 -5.71 -25.66 24.92
CA ASP A 180 -6.52 -26.88 24.83
C ASP A 180 -5.86 -28.03 25.62
N ALA A 181 -4.54 -28.17 25.57
CA ALA A 181 -3.80 -29.15 26.36
C ALA A 181 -3.85 -28.85 27.87
N GLN A 182 -3.72 -27.59 28.27
CA GLN A 182 -3.85 -27.17 29.67
C GLN A 182 -5.27 -27.41 30.21
N ASP A 183 -6.30 -27.11 29.42
CA ASP A 183 -7.70 -27.37 29.78
C ASP A 183 -7.97 -28.87 29.88
N ALA A 184 -7.45 -29.68 28.96
CA ALA A 184 -7.54 -31.14 29.02
C ALA A 184 -6.85 -31.70 30.29
N GLU A 185 -5.67 -31.18 30.63
CA GLU A 185 -4.95 -31.54 31.86
C GLU A 185 -5.75 -31.15 33.11
N LEU A 186 -6.35 -29.95 33.13
CA LEU A 186 -7.19 -29.49 34.24
C LEU A 186 -8.45 -30.35 34.40
N ILE A 187 -9.09 -30.73 33.29
CA ILE A 187 -10.25 -31.64 33.29
C ILE A 187 -9.84 -33.02 33.81
N ALA A 188 -8.68 -33.54 33.41
CA ALA A 188 -8.16 -34.80 33.92
C ALA A 188 -7.92 -34.74 35.43
N LYS A 189 -7.29 -33.67 35.94
CA LYS A 189 -7.09 -33.45 37.38
C LYS A 189 -8.41 -33.33 38.13
N ARG A 190 -9.40 -32.57 37.63
CA ARG A 190 -10.73 -32.49 38.26
C ARG A 190 -11.44 -33.84 38.30
N ARG A 191 -11.38 -34.64 37.23
CA ARG A 191 -11.94 -36.01 37.21
C ARG A 191 -11.24 -36.93 38.21
N GLU A 192 -9.95 -36.71 38.49
CA GLU A 192 -9.24 -37.47 39.51
C GLU A 192 -9.66 -37.10 40.94
N GLU A 193 -10.09 -35.85 41.15
CA GLU A 193 -10.62 -35.31 42.41
C GLU A 193 -12.12 -35.59 42.61
N GLU A 194 -12.87 -35.96 41.57
CA GLU A 194 -14.28 -36.34 41.69
C GLU A 194 -14.46 -37.52 42.67
N ILE A 195 -15.35 -37.34 43.65
CA ILE A 195 -15.65 -38.34 44.67
C ILE A 195 -16.25 -39.57 43.99
N ARG A 196 -15.54 -40.70 44.02
CA ARG A 196 -16.00 -41.93 43.38
C ARG A 196 -17.09 -42.58 44.23
N ILE A 197 -18.27 -42.77 43.65
CA ILE A 197 -19.37 -43.50 44.28
C ILE A 197 -19.20 -45.00 44.04
N LEU A 198 -19.25 -45.78 45.10
CA LEU A 198 -19.15 -47.23 45.07
C LEU A 198 -20.37 -47.84 45.78
N SER A 199 -20.88 -48.97 45.26
CA SER A 199 -21.90 -49.76 45.94
C SER A 199 -21.34 -51.06 46.52
N MET A 200 -21.89 -51.46 47.66
CA MET A 200 -21.53 -52.71 48.35
C MET A 200 -22.43 -53.88 47.95
N ASP A 201 -22.23 -54.47 46.76
CA ASP A 201 -22.72 -55.86 46.54
C ASP A 201 -21.64 -56.90 46.86
N GLU A 202 -22.04 -58.16 47.00
CA GLU A 202 -21.26 -59.29 47.50
C GLU A 202 -20.03 -59.71 46.65
N ASP A 203 -19.66 -58.95 45.62
CA ASP A 203 -18.59 -59.32 44.71
C ASP A 203 -17.17 -58.97 45.19
N THR A 204 -16.29 -59.97 45.09
CA THR A 204 -14.87 -59.90 45.46
C THR A 204 -14.08 -58.87 44.61
N LYS A 205 -14.54 -58.56 43.39
CA LYS A 205 -13.91 -57.54 42.51
C LYS A 205 -13.98 -56.13 43.12
N ARG A 206 -15.14 -55.73 43.66
CA ARG A 206 -15.33 -54.40 44.24
C ARG A 206 -14.59 -54.17 45.54
N ARG A 207 -14.25 -55.23 46.30
CA ARG A 207 -13.37 -55.12 47.48
C ARG A 207 -11.94 -54.71 47.12
N LYS A 208 -11.40 -55.23 46.01
CA LYS A 208 -10.06 -54.86 45.53
C LYS A 208 -10.03 -53.41 45.06
N GLU A 209 -11.05 -52.99 44.31
CA GLU A 209 -11.22 -51.61 43.85
C GLU A 209 -11.36 -50.63 45.02
N PHE A 210 -12.17 -50.95 46.03
CA PHE A 210 -12.31 -50.14 47.24
C PHE A 210 -10.98 -49.98 47.99
N LYS A 211 -10.22 -51.08 48.13
CA LYS A 211 -8.88 -51.03 48.76
C LYS A 211 -7.91 -50.15 47.97
N GLN A 212 -7.85 -50.30 46.65
CA GLN A 212 -6.99 -49.49 45.78
C GLN A 212 -7.37 -47.99 45.84
N LEU A 213 -8.66 -47.67 45.95
CA LEU A 213 -9.11 -46.29 46.09
C LEU A 213 -8.68 -45.66 47.41
N LEU A 214 -8.79 -46.39 48.52
CA LEU A 214 -8.28 -45.93 49.82
C LEU A 214 -6.75 -45.81 49.84
N GLU A 215 -6.02 -46.76 49.25
CA GLU A 215 -4.56 -46.68 49.09
C GLU A 215 -4.13 -45.45 48.26
N SER A 216 -4.96 -45.02 47.30
CA SER A 216 -4.67 -43.86 46.45
C SER A 216 -4.93 -42.50 47.10
N GLY A 217 -5.40 -42.46 48.36
CA GLY A 217 -5.63 -41.20 49.08
C GLY A 217 -6.88 -40.43 48.62
N LYS A 218 -7.73 -41.03 47.78
CA LYS A 218 -8.93 -40.39 47.22
C LYS A 218 -10.13 -40.48 48.15
N SER A 219 -10.98 -39.47 48.11
CA SER A 219 -12.29 -39.48 48.77
C SER A 219 -13.29 -40.32 47.96
N CYS A 220 -14.05 -41.17 48.63
CA CYS A 220 -15.09 -41.99 47.99
C CYS A 220 -16.37 -41.98 48.83
N VAL A 221 -17.52 -42.09 48.16
CA VAL A 221 -18.80 -42.37 48.82
C VAL A 221 -19.08 -43.87 48.68
N LEU A 222 -19.30 -44.52 49.81
CA LEU A 222 -19.69 -45.92 49.85
C LEU A 222 -21.17 -46.03 50.20
N ILE A 223 -21.98 -46.53 49.28
CA ILE A 223 -23.40 -46.79 49.51
C ILE A 223 -23.51 -48.16 50.17
N THR A 224 -23.84 -48.15 51.47
CA THR A 224 -24.08 -49.35 52.27
C THR A 224 -25.49 -49.84 52.01
N GLY A 225 -25.67 -50.62 50.95
CA GLY A 225 -26.96 -51.19 50.61
C GLY A 225 -26.87 -52.04 49.35
N GLY A 226 -27.61 -53.15 49.35
CA GLY A 226 -27.77 -54.01 48.19
C GLY A 226 -29.15 -54.66 48.20
N PHE A 227 -29.26 -55.80 47.57
CA PHE A 227 -30.54 -56.49 47.40
C PHE A 227 -31.24 -56.84 48.74
N HIS A 228 -30.47 -57.09 49.79
CA HIS A 228 -31.00 -57.49 51.11
C HIS A 228 -31.75 -56.36 51.80
N GLU A 229 -31.22 -55.14 51.75
CA GLU A 229 -31.85 -53.92 52.22
C GLU A 229 -33.15 -53.65 51.46
N ALA A 230 -33.12 -53.75 50.13
CA ALA A 230 -34.30 -53.60 49.27
C ALA A 230 -35.40 -54.64 49.59
N THR A 231 -35.00 -55.85 50.00
CA THR A 231 -35.93 -56.93 50.37
C THR A 231 -36.69 -56.63 51.65
N ILE A 232 -36.10 -55.92 52.61
CA ILE A 232 -36.71 -55.61 53.92
C ILE A 232 -37.31 -54.22 54.02
N THR A 233 -37.19 -53.39 52.98
CA THR A 233 -37.73 -52.02 52.96
C THR A 233 -39.23 -51.99 53.27
N CYS A 234 -39.64 -51.06 54.13
CA CYS A 234 -41.02 -50.84 54.53
C CYS A 234 -41.35 -49.34 54.42
N PRO A 235 -42.55 -48.97 53.92
CA PRO A 235 -42.97 -47.58 53.91
C PRO A 235 -42.97 -46.96 55.32
N GLY A 236 -42.52 -45.71 55.43
CA GLY A 236 -42.44 -44.97 56.70
C GLY A 236 -41.45 -45.55 57.72
N THR A 237 -40.60 -46.52 57.35
CA THR A 237 -39.57 -47.06 58.24
C THR A 237 -38.34 -47.46 57.46
N ASP A 238 -37.27 -46.70 57.67
CA ASP A 238 -35.97 -47.00 57.12
C ASP A 238 -35.31 -48.18 57.85
N ARG A 239 -34.84 -49.17 57.08
CA ARG A 239 -34.18 -50.36 57.61
C ARG A 239 -32.84 -50.57 56.93
N ILE A 240 -31.79 -50.70 57.74
CA ILE A 240 -30.42 -50.90 57.28
C ILE A 240 -29.99 -52.33 57.61
N TYR A 241 -29.45 -53.06 56.63
CA TYR A 241 -28.98 -54.43 56.79
C TYR A 241 -27.44 -54.49 56.91
N LEU A 242 -26.94 -54.07 58.07
CA LEU A 242 -25.50 -54.11 58.38
C LEU A 242 -25.16 -55.32 59.27
N ASN A 243 -25.09 -56.51 58.67
CA ASN A 243 -24.69 -57.71 59.41
C ASN A 243 -23.21 -57.63 59.87
N ASN A 244 -22.80 -58.50 60.79
CA ASN A 244 -21.42 -58.49 61.31
C ASN A 244 -20.35 -58.75 60.23
N SER A 245 -20.70 -59.41 59.11
CA SER A 245 -19.77 -59.66 58.00
C SER A 245 -19.63 -58.48 57.02
N ARG A 246 -20.51 -57.47 57.06
CA ARG A 246 -20.50 -56.29 56.16
C ARG A 246 -19.82 -55.04 56.74
N LYS A 247 -19.20 -55.13 57.92
CA LYS A 247 -18.42 -54.02 58.55
C LYS A 247 -16.98 -53.88 58.02
N GLY A 248 -16.62 -54.61 56.96
CA GLY A 248 -15.25 -54.66 56.44
C GLY A 248 -14.70 -53.31 55.97
N PHE A 249 -15.55 -52.46 55.39
CA PHE A 249 -15.15 -51.12 54.95
C PHE A 249 -14.69 -50.23 56.10
N VAL A 250 -15.32 -50.36 57.29
CA VAL A 250 -14.93 -49.62 58.50
C VAL A 250 -13.51 -50.00 58.92
N ARG A 251 -13.19 -51.29 58.87
CA ARG A 251 -11.84 -51.80 59.18
C ARG A 251 -10.79 -51.28 58.20
N TYR A 252 -11.12 -51.17 56.91
CA TYR A 252 -10.20 -50.61 55.91
C TYR A 252 -10.01 -49.11 56.11
N ALA A 253 -11.09 -48.34 56.32
CA ALA A 253 -10.99 -46.91 56.57
C ALA A 253 -10.11 -46.58 57.80
N LEU A 254 -10.27 -47.32 58.91
CA LEU A 254 -9.42 -47.14 60.10
C LEU A 254 -7.96 -47.50 59.86
N ARG A 255 -7.66 -48.51 59.03
CA ARG A 255 -6.29 -48.92 58.70
C ARG A 255 -5.57 -47.88 57.86
N GLU A 256 -6.25 -47.33 56.86
CA GLU A 256 -5.71 -46.33 55.95
C GLU A 256 -5.85 -44.90 56.49
N GLY A 257 -6.41 -44.72 57.71
CA GLY A 257 -6.48 -43.42 58.39
C GLY A 257 -7.61 -42.48 57.92
N TYR A 258 -8.65 -43.02 57.29
CA TYR A 258 -9.79 -42.24 56.79
C TYR A 258 -10.84 -41.95 57.88
N SER A 259 -11.38 -40.73 57.87
CA SER A 259 -12.56 -40.37 58.66
C SER A 259 -13.84 -40.85 57.98
N LEU A 260 -14.68 -41.59 58.71
CA LEU A 260 -15.96 -42.07 58.22
C LEU A 260 -17.08 -41.12 58.63
N THR A 261 -17.67 -40.45 57.65
CA THR A 261 -18.85 -39.61 57.86
C THR A 261 -20.10 -40.36 57.41
N PRO A 262 -21.01 -40.77 58.33
CA PRO A 262 -22.28 -41.36 57.92
C PRO A 262 -23.16 -40.29 57.27
N VAL A 263 -23.67 -40.59 56.07
CA VAL A 263 -24.64 -39.76 55.36
C VAL A 263 -25.93 -40.55 55.23
N TYR A 264 -27.06 -39.91 55.54
CA TYR A 264 -28.38 -40.52 55.51
C TYR A 264 -29.36 -39.61 54.78
N GLY A 265 -30.07 -40.15 53.79
CA GLY A 265 -31.13 -39.46 53.05
C GLY A 265 -32.50 -39.77 53.64
N PHE A 266 -33.33 -38.75 53.88
CA PHE A 266 -34.71 -38.93 54.37
C PHE A 266 -35.71 -39.01 53.21
N GLY A 267 -36.81 -39.74 53.40
CA GLY A 267 -37.95 -39.78 52.47
C GLY A 267 -37.86 -40.84 51.36
N GLU A 268 -36.77 -41.61 51.28
CA GLU A 268 -36.64 -42.70 50.31
C GLU A 268 -37.75 -43.76 50.48
N THR A 269 -38.12 -44.09 51.72
CA THR A 269 -39.17 -45.07 52.03
C THR A 269 -40.58 -44.68 51.65
N ASP A 270 -40.86 -43.38 51.44
CA ASP A 270 -42.22 -42.92 51.12
C ASP A 270 -42.52 -43.01 49.62
N THR A 271 -41.50 -43.26 48.81
CA THR A 271 -41.59 -43.28 47.35
C THR A 271 -42.25 -44.56 46.83
N PHE A 272 -41.99 -45.70 47.48
CA PHE A 272 -42.46 -47.01 47.02
C PHE A 272 -43.07 -47.84 48.14
N SER A 273 -44.19 -48.50 47.85
CA SER A 273 -44.83 -49.46 48.78
C SER A 273 -44.42 -50.89 48.43
N ASN A 274 -44.06 -51.77 49.38
CA ASN A 274 -43.76 -53.19 49.10
C ASN A 274 -44.69 -54.10 49.92
N VAL A 275 -44.97 -55.31 49.42
CA VAL A 275 -45.71 -56.35 50.17
C VAL A 275 -44.89 -56.78 51.38
N GLN A 276 -45.48 -56.63 52.56
CA GLN A 276 -44.85 -56.90 53.85
C GLN A 276 -45.14 -58.32 54.32
N GLY A 277 -44.14 -59.01 54.89
CA GLY A 277 -44.28 -60.35 55.48
C GLY A 277 -43.52 -61.45 54.75
N MET A 278 -43.51 -62.66 55.34
CA MET A 278 -42.77 -63.83 54.84
C MET A 278 -41.26 -63.57 54.56
N TRP A 279 -40.60 -62.76 55.40
CA TRP A 279 -39.21 -62.34 55.20
C TRP A 279 -38.23 -63.49 54.99
N ALA A 280 -38.36 -64.59 55.74
CA ALA A 280 -37.51 -65.77 55.59
C ALA A 280 -37.66 -66.43 54.21
N PHE A 281 -38.89 -66.52 53.69
CA PHE A 281 -39.15 -67.03 52.35
C PHE A 281 -38.65 -66.08 51.26
N ARG A 282 -38.81 -64.76 51.44
CA ARG A 282 -38.31 -63.73 50.51
C ARG A 282 -36.78 -63.71 50.46
N PHE A 283 -36.12 -63.79 51.60
CA PHE A 283 -34.67 -63.95 51.67
C PHE A 283 -34.23 -65.27 51.05
N TRP A 284 -34.93 -66.37 51.29
CA TRP A 284 -34.62 -67.68 50.69
C TRP A 284 -34.76 -67.67 49.16
N LEU A 285 -35.82 -67.07 48.61
CA LEU A 285 -35.98 -66.85 47.17
C LEU A 285 -34.84 -66.04 46.58
N ASN A 286 -34.34 -65.05 47.34
CA ASN A 286 -33.18 -64.26 46.92
C ASN A 286 -31.84 -65.00 47.07
N SER A 287 -31.75 -65.98 47.97
CA SER A 287 -30.51 -66.68 48.31
C SER A 287 -30.21 -67.87 47.40
N GLY A 288 -31.20 -68.38 46.67
CA GLY A 288 -31.10 -69.67 45.96
C GLY A 288 -31.70 -69.68 44.55
N THR A 289 -30.84 -69.85 43.56
CA THR A 289 -31.13 -70.51 42.26
C THR A 289 -32.07 -69.83 41.26
N PHE A 290 -32.21 -68.51 41.26
CA PHE A 290 -32.60 -67.72 40.07
C PHE A 290 -32.14 -66.27 40.31
N GLN A 291 -30.85 -65.99 40.09
CA GLN A 291 -30.42 -64.60 39.85
C GLN A 291 -30.94 -64.20 38.47
N LEU A 292 -32.24 -63.98 38.36
CA LEU A 292 -32.83 -63.38 37.17
C LEU A 292 -32.17 -62.00 37.01
N PRO A 293 -31.67 -61.67 35.81
CA PRO A 293 -31.09 -60.36 35.56
C PRO A 293 -32.08 -59.31 36.05
N ALA A 294 -31.57 -58.28 36.75
CA ALA A 294 -32.38 -57.16 37.25
C ALA A 294 -33.26 -56.50 36.16
N ASP A 295 -32.98 -56.79 34.89
CA ASP A 295 -33.63 -56.30 33.69
C ASP A 295 -34.92 -57.06 33.31
N ILE A 296 -35.18 -58.25 33.89
CA ILE A 296 -36.49 -58.91 33.81
C ILE A 296 -37.26 -58.49 35.05
N GLY A 297 -38.15 -57.52 34.90
CA GLY A 297 -38.91 -56.78 35.93
C GLY A 297 -39.69 -57.61 36.96
N TYR A 298 -38.97 -58.35 37.79
CA TYR A 298 -39.48 -59.19 38.86
C TYR A 298 -38.79 -58.95 40.21
N VAL A 299 -37.75 -58.10 40.29
CA VAL A 299 -37.35 -57.47 41.57
C VAL A 299 -38.36 -56.40 42.01
N GLN A 300 -39.28 -56.05 41.11
CA GLN A 300 -40.41 -55.15 41.33
C GLN A 300 -41.70 -55.92 41.65
N TYR A 301 -41.65 -56.93 42.52
CA TYR A 301 -42.90 -57.45 43.07
C TYR A 301 -43.46 -56.44 44.09
N PHE A 302 -44.39 -55.65 43.56
CA PHE A 302 -45.32 -54.74 44.21
C PHE A 302 -44.79 -53.38 44.68
N LEU A 303 -43.70 -52.84 44.12
CA LEU A 303 -43.38 -51.42 44.30
C LEU A 303 -44.37 -50.53 43.54
N LYS A 304 -45.54 -50.27 44.13
CA LYS A 304 -46.48 -49.25 43.64
C LYS A 304 -45.97 -47.90 44.12
N GLY A 305 -45.63 -47.02 43.17
CA GLY A 305 -45.24 -45.65 43.46
C GLY A 305 -46.38 -44.92 44.17
N ARG A 306 -46.05 -44.22 45.26
CA ARG A 306 -46.99 -43.30 45.90
C ARG A 306 -46.75 -41.91 45.32
N GLY A 307 -47.61 -41.54 44.38
CA GLY A 307 -47.85 -40.16 43.94
C GLY A 307 -49.27 -39.79 44.31
#